data_AF-A0A834BPG5-F1
#
_entry.id   AF-A0A834BPG5-F1
#
_cell.length_a   1.000
_cell.length_b   1.000
_cell.length_c   1.000
_cell.angle_alpha   90.00
_cell.angle_beta   90.00
_cell.angle_gamma   90.00
#
_symmetry.space_group_name_H-M   'P 1'
#
loop_
_entity.id
_entity.type
_entity.pdbx_description
1 polymer ?
#
loop_
_entity_poly.entity_id
_entity_poly.type
_entity_poly.pdbx_seq_one_letter_code
_entity_poly.pdbx_strand_id
1 'polypeptide(L)'
;MGQRPNMACSWTLKEVTSYQPLQRKLFTVAVKLLKPGGVLVYSTCTVTLAENEEQVAWALRTFPFLQLQAQEPQIGGEGMMGAGLSFEQLKQLQRFDPSVVPLQDVNLDSLREARVEDIVWMANKDCIGFFIAKFVKCKSIQENDP
;
A
#
# COMPACT_ATOMS: atom_id res chain seq x y z
N MET A 1 -3.32 10.90 8.99
CA MET A 1 -3.49 10.03 7.81
C MET A 1 -2.28 9.12 7.70
N GLY A 2 -2.29 7.99 8.42
CA GLY A 2 -1.20 7.01 8.44
C GLY A 2 -0.34 7.03 9.71
N GLN A 3 0.42 8.09 9.95
CA GLN A 3 1.35 8.18 11.08
C GLN A 3 0.66 8.08 12.45
N ARG A 4 1.30 7.36 13.40
CA ARG A 4 0.90 7.24 14.81
C ARG A 4 2.15 7.30 15.73
N PRO A 5 2.08 7.99 16.89
CA PRO A 5 0.99 8.87 17.30
C PRO A 5 1.02 10.17 16.49
N ASN A 6 -0.15 10.63 16.06
CA ASN A 6 -0.31 11.96 15.44
C ASN A 6 -1.50 12.65 16.10
N MET A 7 -1.21 13.61 16.98
CA MET A 7 -2.20 14.26 17.84
C MET A 7 -2.93 15.41 17.14
N ALA A 8 -2.32 16.05 16.14
CA ALA A 8 -2.91 17.15 15.40
C ALA A 8 -2.28 17.28 14.00
N CYS A 9 -3.10 17.59 13.01
CA CYS A 9 -2.66 17.86 11.64
C CYS A 9 -3.31 19.16 11.16
N SER A 10 -2.50 20.18 10.87
CA SER A 10 -2.98 21.50 10.42
C SER A 10 -2.99 21.66 8.90
N TRP A 11 -2.94 20.55 8.15
CA TRP A 11 -2.92 20.58 6.69
C TRP A 11 -4.28 20.96 6.11
N THR A 12 -4.24 21.77 5.07
CA THR A 12 -5.39 22.11 4.24
C THR A 12 -5.75 20.95 3.31
N LEU A 13 -7.00 20.92 2.86
CA LEU A 13 -7.45 19.94 1.86
C LEU A 13 -6.64 20.04 0.55
N LYS A 14 -6.19 21.24 0.20
CA LYS A 14 -5.36 21.48 -0.99
C LYS A 14 -3.98 20.82 -0.85
N GLU A 15 -3.36 20.91 0.31
CA GLU A 15 -2.08 20.24 0.57
C GLU A 15 -2.22 18.73 0.51
N VAL A 16 -3.27 18.19 1.14
CA VAL A 16 -3.58 16.75 1.12
C VAL A 16 -3.81 16.23 -0.30
N THR A 17 -4.55 16.95 -1.13
CA THR A 17 -4.87 16.49 -2.50
C THR A 17 -3.74 16.74 -3.51
N SER A 18 -2.71 17.52 -3.14
CA SER A 18 -1.58 17.85 -4.02
C SER A 18 -0.60 16.70 -4.28
N TYR A 19 -0.64 15.63 -3.47
CA TYR A 19 0.32 14.52 -3.57
C TYR A 19 0.03 13.59 -4.76
N GLN A 20 -1.23 13.37 -5.12
CA GLN A 20 -1.59 12.43 -6.19
C GLN A 20 -0.91 12.76 -7.54
N PRO A 21 -0.92 14.01 -8.05
CA PRO A 21 -0.19 14.36 -9.27
C PRO A 21 1.32 14.14 -9.19
N LEU A 22 1.94 14.45 -8.04
CA LEU A 22 3.38 14.26 -7.84
C LEU A 22 3.74 12.76 -7.84
N GLN A 23 2.97 11.95 -7.11
CA GLN A 23 3.14 10.50 -7.06
C GLN A 23 3.04 9.87 -8.47
N ARG A 24 2.06 10.29 -9.28
CA ARG A 24 1.93 9.80 -10.68
C ARG A 24 3.14 10.17 -11.54
N LYS A 25 3.70 11.38 -11.39
CA LYS A 25 4.93 11.79 -12.09
C LYS A 25 6.11 10.90 -11.73
N LEU A 26 6.34 10.68 -10.43
CA LEU A 26 7.42 9.81 -9.95
C LEU A 26 7.23 8.36 -10.41
N PHE A 27 6.01 7.82 -10.29
CA PHE A 27 5.66 6.48 -10.75
C PHE A 27 5.95 6.32 -12.24
N THR A 28 5.55 7.29 -13.07
CA THR A 28 5.80 7.26 -14.52
C THR A 28 7.29 7.17 -14.83
N VAL A 29 8.13 7.92 -14.11
CA VAL A 29 9.60 7.85 -14.27
C VAL A 29 10.13 6.48 -13.83
N ALA A 30 9.66 5.96 -12.69
CA ALA A 30 10.07 4.65 -12.19
C ALA A 30 9.76 3.52 -13.20
N VAL A 31 8.58 3.56 -13.83
CA VAL A 31 8.18 2.57 -14.85
C VAL A 31 9.03 2.64 -16.12
N LYS A 32 9.45 3.84 -16.53
CA LYS A 32 10.36 4.03 -17.68
C LYS A 32 11.75 3.45 -17.39
N LEU A 33 12.28 3.66 -16.19
CA LEU A 33 13.61 3.19 -15.77
C LEU A 33 13.64 1.69 -15.45
N LEU A 34 12.48 1.08 -15.22
CA LEU A 34 12.37 -0.34 -14.91
C LEU A 34 12.64 -1.20 -16.14
N LYS A 35 13.57 -2.15 -16.01
CA LYS A 35 13.83 -3.14 -17.06
C LYS A 35 12.65 -4.13 -17.24
N PRO A 36 12.48 -4.74 -18.42
CA PRO A 36 11.56 -5.87 -18.59
C PRO A 36 11.87 -7.01 -17.61
N GLY A 37 10.83 -7.60 -17.03
CA GLY A 37 10.92 -8.58 -15.93
C GLY A 37 11.28 -7.96 -14.57
N GLY A 38 11.50 -6.65 -14.49
CA GLY A 38 11.79 -5.94 -13.24
C GLY A 38 10.57 -5.81 -12.33
N VAL A 39 10.82 -5.69 -11.03
CA VAL A 39 9.80 -5.47 -9.99
C VAL A 39 9.77 -3.99 -9.60
N LEU A 40 8.57 -3.42 -9.52
CA LEU A 40 8.31 -2.10 -8.94
C LEU A 40 7.47 -2.27 -7.69
N VAL A 41 7.93 -1.68 -6.58
CA VAL A 41 7.14 -1.58 -5.35
C VAL A 41 6.74 -0.13 -5.16
N TYR A 42 5.44 0.12 -5.09
CA TYR A 42 4.87 1.39 -4.70
C TYR A 42 4.36 1.29 -3.27
N SER A 43 4.77 2.22 -2.41
CA SER A 43 4.35 2.22 -1.03
C SER A 43 4.17 3.64 -0.51
N THR A 44 3.25 3.79 0.44
CA THR A 44 2.92 5.07 1.07
C THR A 44 2.64 4.85 2.55
N CYS A 45 2.80 5.89 3.35
CA CYS A 45 2.43 5.93 4.77
C CYS A 45 1.17 6.80 5.01
N THR A 46 0.23 6.76 4.06
CA THR A 46 -1.07 7.45 4.10
C THR A 46 -2.20 6.42 4.01
N VAL A 47 -3.40 6.83 4.38
CA VAL A 47 -4.61 5.99 4.37
C VAL A 47 -5.60 6.42 3.28
N THR A 48 -5.29 7.43 2.48
CA THR A 48 -6.24 7.94 1.49
C THR A 48 -6.36 6.99 0.30
N LEU A 49 -7.58 6.79 -0.19
CA LEU A 49 -7.84 6.00 -1.39
C LEU A 49 -7.13 6.62 -2.63
N ALA A 50 -7.10 7.96 -2.69
CA ALA A 50 -6.54 8.74 -3.78
C ALA A 50 -5.03 8.56 -3.97
N GLU A 51 -4.29 8.30 -2.89
CA GLU A 51 -2.85 8.05 -2.90
C GLU A 51 -2.51 6.56 -2.95
N ASN A 52 -3.49 5.67 -2.75
CA ASN A 52 -3.27 4.23 -2.62
C ASN A 52 -3.96 3.46 -3.76
N GLU A 53 -5.16 2.94 -3.53
CA GLU A 53 -5.85 2.07 -4.48
C GLU A 53 -6.17 2.76 -5.81
N GLU A 54 -6.46 4.06 -5.81
CA GLU A 54 -6.66 4.83 -7.06
C GLU A 54 -5.37 4.93 -7.90
N GLN A 55 -4.21 4.95 -7.25
CA GLN A 55 -2.91 4.97 -7.93
C GLN A 55 -2.62 3.63 -8.57
N VAL A 56 -3.00 2.52 -7.92
CA VAL A 56 -2.92 1.18 -8.50
C VAL A 56 -3.84 1.06 -9.72
N ALA A 57 -5.11 1.46 -9.58
CA ALA A 57 -6.06 1.43 -10.69
C ALA A 57 -5.62 2.29 -11.87
N TRP A 58 -5.10 3.49 -11.59
CA TRP A 58 -4.50 4.35 -12.61
C TRP A 58 -3.29 3.69 -13.27
N ALA A 59 -2.37 3.11 -12.50
CA ALA A 59 -1.15 2.50 -13.03
C ALA A 59 -1.46 1.31 -13.96
N LEU A 60 -2.39 0.43 -13.56
CA LEU A 60 -2.81 -0.72 -14.37
C LEU A 60 -3.49 -0.29 -15.68
N ARG A 61 -4.26 0.81 -15.65
CA ARG A 61 -4.89 1.36 -16.86
C ARG A 61 -3.89 2.08 -17.77
N THR A 62 -2.93 2.80 -17.20
CA THR A 62 -1.98 3.63 -17.95
C THR A 62 -0.79 2.83 -18.49
N PHE A 63 -0.36 1.80 -17.78
CA PHE A 63 0.79 0.97 -18.16
C PHE A 63 0.35 -0.49 -18.34
N PRO A 64 -0.16 -0.87 -19.53
CA PRO A 64 -0.72 -2.21 -19.77
C PRO A 64 0.30 -3.35 -19.66
N PHE A 65 1.59 -3.02 -19.66
CA PHE A 65 2.69 -3.95 -19.45
C PHE A 65 3.08 -4.11 -17.97
N LEU A 66 2.42 -3.42 -17.04
CA LEU A 66 2.55 -3.70 -15.60
C LEU A 66 1.47 -4.69 -15.17
N GLN A 67 1.88 -5.70 -14.42
CA GLN A 67 0.98 -6.64 -13.77
C GLN A 67 1.12 -6.54 -12.27
N LEU A 68 -0.01 -6.44 -11.57
CA LEU A 68 -0.04 -6.53 -10.11
C LEU A 68 0.32 -7.97 -9.67
N GLN A 69 1.06 -8.09 -8.58
CA GLN A 69 1.60 -9.35 -8.11
C GLN A 69 1.37 -9.54 -6.61
N ALA A 70 1.17 -10.79 -6.20
CA ALA A 70 1.12 -11.16 -4.80
C ALA A 70 2.45 -10.87 -4.07
N GLN A 71 2.33 -10.66 -2.76
CA GLN A 71 3.42 -10.23 -1.90
C GLN A 71 3.65 -11.28 -0.82
N GLU A 72 4.92 -11.55 -0.52
CA GLU A 72 5.33 -12.47 0.55
C GLU A 72 6.37 -11.77 1.42
N PRO A 73 6.20 -11.75 2.76
CA PRO A 73 5.02 -12.23 3.50
C PRO A 73 3.79 -11.31 3.33
N GLN A 74 2.59 -11.88 3.48
CA GLN A 74 1.34 -11.13 3.58
C GLN A 74 1.01 -10.88 5.05
N ILE A 75 1.24 -9.65 5.52
CA ILE A 75 1.01 -9.23 6.91
C ILE A 75 -0.19 -8.27 6.98
N GLY A 76 -0.20 -7.28 6.08
CA GLY A 76 -1.28 -6.31 5.95
C GLY A 76 -2.60 -6.95 5.51
N GLY A 77 -3.70 -6.22 5.72
CA GLY A 77 -5.00 -6.56 5.15
C GLY A 77 -5.03 -6.35 3.63
N GLU A 78 -6.14 -6.73 3.02
CA GLU A 78 -6.41 -6.46 1.60
C GLU A 78 -6.66 -4.96 1.32
N GLY A 79 -6.58 -4.58 0.05
CA GLY A 79 -6.86 -3.21 -0.37
C GLY A 79 -8.31 -2.78 -0.11
N MET A 80 -8.52 -1.47 0.04
CA MET A 80 -9.84 -0.88 0.26
C MET A 80 -10.66 -0.81 -1.04
N MET A 81 -11.96 -1.15 -0.96
CA MET A 81 -12.92 -0.94 -2.06
C MET A 81 -13.07 0.55 -2.40
N GLY A 82 -13.33 0.85 -3.67
CA GLY A 82 -13.67 2.22 -4.12
C GLY A 82 -12.89 2.69 -5.36
N ALA A 83 -11.76 2.08 -5.67
CA ALA A 83 -10.93 2.44 -6.82
C ALA A 83 -11.27 1.69 -8.13
N GLY A 84 -12.29 0.83 -8.11
CA GLY A 84 -12.67 0.00 -9.27
C GLY A 84 -11.75 -1.21 -9.53
N LEU A 85 -11.00 -1.66 -8.52
CA LEU A 85 -10.21 -2.89 -8.57
C LEU A 85 -11.09 -4.12 -8.31
N SER A 86 -10.74 -5.26 -8.92
CA SER A 86 -11.40 -6.54 -8.64
C SER A 86 -11.00 -7.07 -7.26
N PHE A 87 -11.77 -8.03 -6.73
CA PHE A 87 -11.47 -8.64 -5.44
C PHE A 87 -10.12 -9.38 -5.43
N GLU A 88 -9.76 -10.02 -6.54
CA GLU A 88 -8.46 -10.66 -6.72
C GLU A 88 -7.32 -9.64 -6.70
N GLN A 89 -7.52 -8.46 -7.29
CA GLN A 89 -6.53 -7.38 -7.25
C GLN A 89 -6.37 -6.81 -5.85
N LEU A 90 -7.46 -6.62 -5.10
CA LEU A 90 -7.40 -6.12 -3.73
C LEU A 90 -6.66 -7.06 -2.79
N LYS A 91 -6.80 -8.38 -2.97
CA LYS A 91 -6.05 -9.40 -2.24
C LYS A 91 -4.55 -9.38 -2.50
N GLN A 92 -4.10 -8.81 -3.62
CA GLN A 92 -2.66 -8.68 -3.94
C GLN A 92 -2.03 -7.42 -3.30
N LEU A 93 -2.85 -6.56 -2.70
CA LEU A 93 -2.40 -5.37 -2.00
C LEU A 93 -2.16 -5.67 -0.52
N GLN A 94 -1.30 -4.88 0.11
CA GLN A 94 -1.16 -4.87 1.56
C GLN A 94 -1.51 -3.50 2.10
N ARG A 95 -2.60 -3.44 2.86
CA ARG A 95 -3.04 -2.24 3.57
C ARG A 95 -2.99 -2.49 5.06
N PHE A 96 -2.30 -1.61 5.75
CA PHE A 96 -2.24 -1.58 7.21
C PHE A 96 -3.24 -0.54 7.68
N ASP A 97 -4.27 -1.00 8.39
CA ASP A 97 -5.35 -0.16 8.88
C ASP A 97 -5.25 -0.04 10.41
N PRO A 98 -4.98 1.16 10.93
CA PRO A 98 -4.86 1.39 12.37
C PRO A 98 -6.12 1.11 13.19
N SER A 99 -7.29 0.99 12.55
CA SER A 99 -8.58 0.80 13.23
C SER A 99 -8.96 -0.67 13.46
N VAL A 100 -8.11 -1.61 13.02
CA VAL A 100 -8.41 -3.05 13.07
C VAL A 100 -8.39 -3.62 14.49
N VAL A 101 -7.60 -3.04 15.39
CA VAL A 101 -7.50 -3.51 16.78
C VAL A 101 -8.17 -2.49 17.71
N PRO A 102 -9.12 -2.91 18.57
CA PRO A 102 -9.58 -2.06 19.67
C PRO A 102 -8.38 -1.65 20.52
N LEU A 103 -8.30 -0.38 20.93
CA LEU A 103 -7.27 0.08 21.87
C LEU A 103 -7.37 -0.78 23.15
N GLN A 104 -6.39 -1.65 23.36
CA GLN A 104 -6.28 -2.45 24.57
C GLN A 104 -5.26 -1.78 25.49
N ASP A 105 -5.69 -1.46 26.71
CA ASP A 105 -4.78 -1.08 27.79
C ASP A 105 -4.01 -2.34 28.19
N VAL A 106 -2.78 -2.46 27.70
CA VAL A 106 -1.90 -3.56 28.06
C VAL A 106 -1.28 -3.25 29.42
N ASN A 107 -1.47 -4.12 30.41
CA ASN A 107 -0.85 -3.99 31.73
C ASN A 107 0.21 -5.11 31.93
N LEU A 108 1.02 -4.99 32.98
CA LEU A 108 2.13 -5.90 33.21
C LEU A 108 1.67 -7.35 33.44
N ASP A 109 0.49 -7.53 34.03
CA ASP A 109 -0.09 -8.84 34.31
C ASP A 109 -0.63 -9.50 33.02
N SER A 110 -1.27 -8.73 32.13
CA SER A 110 -1.75 -9.23 30.84
C SER A 110 -0.60 -9.59 29.89
N LEU A 111 0.55 -8.91 29.97
CA LEU A 111 1.75 -9.26 29.22
C LEU A 111 2.39 -10.58 29.68
N ARG A 112 2.30 -10.90 30.98
CA ARG A 112 2.84 -12.16 31.52
C ARG A 112 2.04 -13.38 31.10
N GLU A 113 0.75 -13.19 30.87
CA GLU A 113 -0.19 -14.26 30.48
C GLU A 113 -0.41 -14.34 28.96
N ALA A 114 0.02 -13.32 28.19
CA ALA A 114 -0.14 -13.28 26.74
C ALA A 114 0.71 -14.33 26.03
N ARG A 115 0.11 -15.03 25.06
CA ARG A 115 0.84 -15.95 24.18
C ARG A 115 1.66 -15.16 23.16
N VAL A 116 2.79 -15.73 22.73
CA VAL A 116 3.63 -15.12 21.69
C VAL A 116 2.84 -14.83 20.41
N GLU A 117 1.93 -15.73 20.03
CA GLU A 117 1.06 -15.55 18.87
C GLU A 117 0.16 -14.31 18.97
N ASP A 118 -0.38 -14.04 20.16
CA ASP A 118 -1.24 -12.89 20.40
C ASP A 118 -0.42 -11.58 20.33
N ILE A 119 0.81 -11.59 20.85
CA ILE A 119 1.74 -10.45 20.77
C ILE A 119 2.13 -10.16 19.32
N VAL A 120 2.46 -11.20 18.54
CA VAL A 120 2.80 -11.06 17.11
C VAL A 120 1.59 -10.56 16.32
N TRP A 121 0.39 -11.08 16.61
CA TRP A 121 -0.84 -10.62 15.99
C TRP A 121 -1.09 -9.13 16.28
N MET A 122 -0.92 -8.70 17.53
CA MET A 122 -1.03 -7.28 17.90
C MET A 122 -0.01 -6.43 17.15
N ALA A 123 1.26 -6.83 17.11
CA ALA A 123 2.30 -6.09 16.39
C ALA A 123 2.01 -5.95 14.89
N ASN A 124 1.37 -6.96 14.28
CA ASN A 124 1.01 -6.94 12.86
C ASN A 124 -0.23 -6.08 12.56
N LYS A 125 -1.11 -5.86 13.53
CA LYS A 125 -2.39 -5.17 13.34
C LYS A 125 -2.43 -3.76 13.94
N ASP A 126 -1.93 -3.59 15.16
CA ASP A 126 -1.85 -2.28 15.82
C ASP A 126 -0.61 -1.51 15.35
N CYS A 127 -0.68 -1.03 14.12
CA CYS A 127 0.42 -0.36 13.45
C CYS A 127 -0.03 0.98 12.83
N ILE A 128 0.92 1.67 12.19
CA ILE A 128 0.64 2.87 11.42
C ILE A 128 -0.21 2.52 10.18
N GLY A 129 -0.89 3.51 9.62
CA GLY A 129 -1.52 3.36 8.32
C GLY A 129 -0.48 3.36 7.21
N PHE A 130 -0.46 2.28 6.45
CA PHE A 130 0.55 2.02 5.44
C PHE A 130 -0.05 1.25 4.27
N PHE A 131 0.55 1.37 3.09
CA PHE A 131 0.06 0.73 1.87
C PHE A 131 1.23 0.24 1.02
N ILE A 132 1.09 -0.96 0.44
CA ILE A 132 2.08 -1.57 -0.44
C ILE A 132 1.39 -2.22 -1.65
N ALA A 133 1.86 -1.87 -2.84
CA ALA A 133 1.51 -2.48 -4.10
C ALA A 133 2.78 -2.93 -4.84
N LYS A 134 2.80 -4.17 -5.33
CA LYS A 134 3.92 -4.77 -6.06
C LYS A 134 3.51 -5.04 -7.50
N PHE A 135 4.32 -4.58 -8.44
CA PHE A 135 4.13 -4.77 -9.87
C PHE A 135 5.34 -5.49 -10.49
N VAL A 136 5.10 -6.24 -11.55
CA VAL A 136 6.14 -6.74 -12.46
C VAL A 136 5.92 -6.13 -13.83
N LYS A 137 7.00 -5.65 -14.46
CA LYS A 137 6.99 -5.20 -15.85
C LYS A 137 7.12 -6.40 -16.78
N CYS A 138 6.06 -6.72 -17.51
CA CYS A 138 6.10 -7.72 -18.55
C CYS A 138 6.98 -7.25 -19.70
N LYS A 139 7.56 -8.22 -20.42
CA LYS A 139 8.27 -7.93 -21.67
C LYS A 139 7.26 -7.36 -22.67
N SER A 140 7.56 -6.21 -23.27
CA SER A 140 6.85 -5.77 -24.46
C SER A 140 7.10 -6.78 -25.57
N ILE A 141 6.06 -7.09 -26.37
CA ILE A 141 6.20 -7.88 -27.61
C ILE A 141 6.95 -7.07 -28.70
N GLN A 142 7.38 -5.85 -28.39
CA GLN A 142 8.09 -4.93 -29.29
C GLN A 142 9.40 -4.48 -28.63
N GLU A 143 10.42 -5.31 -28.75
CA GLU A 143 11.83 -4.90 -28.80
C GLU A 143 12.44 -5.66 -29.98
N ASN A 144 11.92 -5.40 -31.19
CA ASN A 144 12.74 -5.45 -32.40
C ASN A 144 13.29 -4.04 -32.55
N ASP A 145 14.44 -3.77 -31.92
CA ASP A 145 15.25 -2.61 -32.27
C ASP A 145 16.20 -3.04 -33.40
N PRO A 146 16.32 -2.25 -34.49
CA PRO A 146 17.02 -2.61 -35.72
C PRO A 146 18.55 -2.65 -35.62
#